data_AF-A0A392SQ69-F1
#
_entry.id   AF-A0A392SQ69-F1
#
_cell.length_a   1.000
_cell.length_b   1.000
_cell.length_c   1.000
_cell.angle_alpha   90.00
_cell.angle_beta   90.00
_cell.angle_gamma   90.00
#
_symmetry.space_group_name_H-M   'P 1'
#
loop_
_entity.id
_entity.type
_entity.pdbx_description
1 polymer ?
#
loop_
_entity_poly.entity_id
_entity_poly.type
_entity_poly.pdbx_seq_one_letter_code
_entity_poly.pdbx_strand_id
1 'polypeptide(L)' 'MELIQGNLSVAEYAAKFEELCRFSPHYNTIEAEEDKCVKFESGLGLDIKQLIGFYEIRNFATLVNKSRICDEDGKA' A
#
# COMPACT_ATOMS: atom_id res chain seq x y z
N MET A 1 3.86 4.85 11.61
CA MET A 1 2.57 4.23 11.20
C MET A 1 2.74 2.73 11.25
N GLU A 2 1.82 1.97 11.83
CA GLU A 2 1.85 0.49 11.81
C GLU A 2 0.45 -0.01 11.46
N LEU A 3 0.08 0.14 10.19
CA LEU A 3 -1.19 -0.36 9.66
C LEU A 3 -0.90 -1.67 8.91
N ILE A 4 -1.69 -2.70 9.20
CA ILE A 4 -1.69 -3.95 8.44
C ILE A 4 -3.05 -4.11 7.76
N GLN A 5 -3.07 -4.70 6.57
CA GLN A 5 -4.29 -4.96 5.81
C GLN A 5 -5.24 -5.86 6.60
N GLY A 6 -4.74 -6.96 7.16
CA GLY A 6 -5.55 -7.93 7.90
C GLY A 6 -6.70 -8.48 7.03
N ASN A 7 -7.93 -8.33 7.51
CA ASN A 7 -9.14 -8.75 6.78
C ASN A 7 -9.74 -7.64 5.89
N LEU A 8 -9.12 -6.45 5.83
CA LEU A 8 -9.58 -5.35 4.99
C LEU A 8 -9.29 -5.66 3.53
N SER A 9 -10.17 -5.18 2.64
CA SER A 9 -9.79 -5.06 1.24
C SER A 9 -8.61 -4.10 1.09
N VAL A 10 -7.84 -4.23 0.00
CA VAL A 10 -6.76 -3.29 -0.28
C VAL A 10 -7.28 -1.86 -0.40
N ALA A 11 -8.50 -1.67 -0.92
CA ALA A 11 -9.13 -0.36 -1.03
C ALA A 11 -9.36 0.29 0.35
N GLU A 12 -9.90 -0.46 1.31
CA GLU A 12 -10.12 0.03 2.69
C GLU A 12 -8.80 0.26 3.44
N TYR A 13 -7.83 -0.63 3.24
CA TYR A 13 -6.48 -0.47 3.79
C TYR A 13 -5.79 0.79 3.25
N ALA A 14 -5.86 1.03 1.95
CA ALA A 14 -5.29 2.22 1.30
C ALA A 14 -5.94 3.52 1.79
N ALA A 15 -7.27 3.56 1.91
CA ALA A 15 -7.97 4.73 2.44
C ALA A 15 -7.52 5.08 3.87
N LYS A 16 -7.40 4.07 4.75
CA LYS A 16 -6.89 4.28 6.11
C LYS A 16 -5.42 4.70 6.14
N PHE A 17 -4.60 4.12 5.27
CA PHE A 17 -3.19 4.49 5.18
C PHE A 17 -3.01 5.95 4.73
N GLU A 18 -3.78 6.37 3.73
CA GLU A 18 -3.76 7.75 3.22
C GLU A 18 -4.27 8.75 4.27
N GLU A 19 -5.29 8.37 5.05
CA GLU A 19 -5.74 9.15 6.19
C GLU A 19 -4.62 9.33 7.24
N LEU A 20 -3.86 8.28 7.56
CA LEU A 20 -2.70 8.39 8.45
C LEU A 20 -1.61 9.29 7.87
N CYS A 21 -1.33 9.19 6.56
CA CYS A 21 -0.38 10.09 5.87
C CYS A 21 -0.82 11.55 5.92
N ARG A 22 -2.13 11.84 5.92
CA ARG A 22 -2.64 13.21 6.10
C ARG A 22 -2.28 13.78 7.48
N PHE A 23 -2.25 12.96 8.53
CA PHE A 23 -1.83 13.37 9.87
C PHE A 23 -0.31 13.43 10.06
N SER A 24 0.46 13.05 9.03
CA SER A 24 1.92 12.94 9.07
C SER A 24 2.53 13.51 7.79
N PRO A 25 2.63 14.86 7.69
CA PRO A 25 3.03 15.55 6.46
C PRO A 25 4.39 15.12 5.90
N HIS A 26 5.25 14.57 6.74
CA HIS A 26 6.56 14.04 6.36
C HIS A 26 6.50 12.91 5.34
N TYR A 27 5.37 12.16 5.24
CA TYR A 27 5.18 11.12 4.23
C TYR A 27 4.59 11.62 2.91
N ASN A 28 4.26 12.92 2.80
CA ASN A 28 3.65 13.50 1.60
C ASN A 28 4.67 14.26 0.73
N THR A 29 5.95 14.16 1.03
CA THR A 29 7.03 14.70 0.19
C THR A 29 7.46 13.67 -0.86
N ILE A 30 8.05 14.14 -1.95
CA ILE A 30 8.59 13.27 -3.01
C ILE A 30 9.71 12.39 -2.45
N GLU A 31 10.55 12.95 -1.57
CA GLU A 31 11.66 12.25 -0.93
C GLU A 31 11.19 11.09 -0.04
N ALA A 32 10.01 11.21 0.57
CA ALA A 32 9.43 10.17 1.43
C ALA A 32 8.44 9.25 0.68
N GLU A 33 8.24 9.44 -0.62
CA GLU A 33 7.30 8.60 -1.40
C GLU A 33 7.79 7.15 -1.46
N GLU A 34 9.09 6.93 -1.59
CA GLU A 34 9.68 5.60 -1.55
C GLU A 34 9.45 4.93 -0.19
N ASP A 35 9.76 5.63 0.91
CA ASP A 35 9.52 5.14 2.27
C ASP A 35 8.03 4.85 2.51
N LYS A 36 7.15 5.68 1.96
CA LYS A 36 5.69 5.50 1.99
C LYS A 36 5.29 4.22 1.27
N CYS A 37 5.86 3.93 0.10
CA CYS A 37 5.62 2.71 -0.66
C CYS A 37 6.09 1.47 0.10
N VAL A 38 7.33 1.47 0.59
CA VAL A 38 7.88 0.38 1.40
C VAL A 38 7.02 0.13 2.63
N LYS A 39 6.53 1.21 3.27
CA LYS A 39 5.69 1.08 4.45
C LYS A 39 4.32 0.50 4.11
N PHE A 40 3.71 0.92 3.01
CA PHE A 40 2.45 0.37 2.52
C PHE A 40 2.57 -1.12 2.20
N GLU A 41 3.61 -1.51 1.44
CA GLU A 41 3.93 -2.90 1.08
C GLU A 41 4.16 -3.78 2.31
N SER A 42 4.80 -3.23 3.35
CA SER A 42 5.06 -3.98 4.57
C SER A 42 3.79 -4.43 5.29
N GLY A 43 2.69 -3.68 5.16
CA GLY A 43 1.41 -3.98 5.78
C GLY A 43 0.44 -4.77 4.90
N LEU A 44 0.77 -5.01 3.62
CA LEU A 44 -0.06 -5.83 2.74
C LEU A 44 -0.07 -7.30 3.17
N GLY A 45 -1.16 -8.00 2.84
CA GLY A 45 -1.24 -9.45 2.96
C GLY A 45 -0.12 -10.14 2.17
N LEU A 46 0.38 -11.28 2.68
CA LEU A 46 1.52 -12.01 2.11
C LEU A 46 1.37 -12.34 0.62
N ASP A 47 0.15 -12.68 0.19
CA ASP A 47 -0.15 -13.07 -1.19
C ASP A 47 0.02 -11.89 -2.16
N ILE A 48 -0.52 -10.72 -1.79
CA ILE A 48 -0.41 -9.49 -2.58
C ILE A 48 1.01 -8.93 -2.50
N LYS A 49 1.63 -8.96 -1.31
CA LYS A 49 2.98 -8.46 -1.08
C LYS A 49 4.02 -9.17 -1.94
N GLN A 50 3.92 -10.49 -2.10
CA GLN A 50 4.84 -11.24 -2.96
C GLN A 50 4.74 -10.82 -4.42
N LEU A 51 3.51 -10.64 -4.91
CA LEU A 51 3.27 -10.24 -6.31
C LEU A 51 3.73 -8.81 -6.57
N ILE A 52 3.41 -7.89 -5.65
CA ILE A 52 3.72 -6.47 -5.76
C ILE A 52 5.22 -6.20 -5.56
N GLY A 53 5.87 -6.88 -4.60
CA GLY A 53 7.29 -6.72 -4.33
C GLY A 53 8.19 -7.06 -5.53
N PHE A 54 7.70 -7.88 -6.47
CA PHE A 54 8.42 -8.16 -7.73
C PHE A 54 8.47 -6.97 -8.68
N TYR A 55 7.48 -6.07 -8.62
CA TYR A 55 7.39 -4.92 -9.54
C TYR A 55 8.20 -3.71 -9.06
N GLU A 56 8.75 -3.74 -7.83
CA GLU A 56 9.58 -2.69 -7.24
C GLU A 56 9.00 -1.26 -7.39
N ILE A 57 7.69 -1.12 -7.18
CA ILE A 57 6.96 0.12 -7.51
C ILE A 57 7.25 1.20 -6.49
N ARG A 58 7.83 2.32 -6.94
CA ARG A 58 8.17 3.47 -6.08
C ARG A 58 7.23 4.67 -6.23
N ASN A 59 6.08 4.46 -6.87
CA ASN A 59 5.02 5.44 -6.97
C ASN A 59 3.78 4.95 -6.22
N PHE A 60 3.34 5.73 -5.24
CA PHE A 60 2.30 5.27 -4.30
C PHE A 60 0.96 5.01 -4.99
N ALA A 61 0.56 5.88 -5.93
CA ALA A 61 -0.70 5.72 -6.65
C ALA A 61 -0.71 4.45 -7.53
N THR A 62 0.41 4.17 -8.20
CA THR A 62 0.57 2.96 -9.03
C THR A 62 0.58 1.71 -8.18
N LEU A 63 1.27 1.76 -7.03
CA LEU A 63 1.34 0.67 -6.05
C LEU A 63 -0.06 0.29 -5.57
N VAL A 64 -0.84 1.25 -5.07
CA VAL A 64 -2.20 1.03 -4.58
C VAL A 64 -3.10 0.46 -5.67
N ASN A 65 -3.00 0.98 -6.90
CA ASN A 65 -3.83 0.50 -8.01
C ASN A 65 -3.53 -0.98 -8.34
N LYS A 66 -2.25 -1.34 -8.48
CA LYS A 66 -1.88 -2.74 -8.73
C LYS A 66 -2.24 -3.65 -7.56
N SER A 67 -1.99 -3.23 -6.32
CA SER A 67 -2.37 -4.01 -5.14
C SER A 67 -3.88 -4.27 -5.11
N ARG A 68 -4.71 -3.29 -5.52
CA ARG A 68 -6.16 -3.46 -5.61
C ARG A 68 -6.57 -4.51 -6.65
N ILE A 69 -5.97 -4.47 -7.84
CA ILE A 69 -6.22 -5.47 -8.89
C ILE A 69 -5.90 -6.88 -8.38
N CYS A 70 -4.76 -7.04 -7.69
CA CYS A 70 -4.36 -8.34 -7.14
C CYS A 70 -5.31 -8.84 -6.03
N ASP A 71 -5.88 -7.95 -5.22
CA ASP A 71 -6.88 -8.28 -4.20
C ASP A 71 -8.20 -8.76 -4.81
N GLU A 72 -8.58 -8.21 -5.97
CA GLU A 72 -9.76 -8.60 -6.73
C GLU A 72 -9.56 -9.94 -7.47
N ASP A 73 -8.39 -10.14 -8.09
CA ASP A 73 -8.04 -11.38 -8.83
C ASP A 73 -7.91 -12.60 -7.90
N GLY A 74 -7.46 -12.42 -6.65
CA GLY A 74 -7.34 -13.49 -5.66
C GLY A 74 -8.65 -13.93 -5.02
N LYS A 75 -9.74 -13.18 -5.22
CA LYS A 75 -11.09 -13.46 -4.68
C LYS A 75 -12.02 -14.18 -5.68
N ALA A 76 -11.54 -14.48 -6.88
CA ALA A 76 -12.29 -15.19 -7.93
C ALA A 76 -12.36 -16.71 -7.72
#